data_AF-A0A8E2H6W2-F1
#
_entry.id   AF-A0A8E2H6W2-F1
#
_cell.length_a   1.000
_cell.length_b   1.000
_cell.length_c   1.000
_cell.angle_alpha   90.00
_cell.angle_beta   90.00
_cell.angle_gamma   90.00
#
_symmetry.space_group_name_H-M   'P 1'
#
loop_
_entity.id
_entity.type
_entity.pdbx_description
1 polymer ?
#
loop_
_entity_poly.entity_id
_entity_poly.type
_entity_poly.pdbx_seq_one_letter_code
_entity_poly.pdbx_strand_id
1 'polypeptide(L)'
;MFIVPALPAPNALADPAFLASAAGESWVGALAENFPHTRYWRDRSDSWPLKTLNTLAARIIDAQYDDHDLDEIMGAEFPPAEFGQTWHYEVAPQLRSSLCAAGLSDDDEAMDALRYAWEDCAADRDGSSVADLFDSHDRCELLFRFSTERWLDDALVFSHRPWPETSELAVTGNLQFALNNLGYTIGEFRKASGNRHSADSVLPRNARRRRAPVISHEQLAEIIDNACSTAFLFCLYAIVPIPDLIALDLSRPVTFEKCWVATMDPINGTFFDVPANGPVTVKPEDGRFLSGGHLRWSPENICGLHTPYYHASVKPAPPPECQSETRR
;
A
#
# COMPACT_ATOMS: atom_id res chain seq x y z
N MET A 1 21.01 18.98 -21.65
CA MET A 1 20.83 20.40 -21.99
C MET A 1 19.53 20.48 -22.75
N PHE A 2 18.52 21.13 -22.16
CA PHE A 2 17.20 21.27 -22.78
C PHE A 2 17.28 22.28 -23.93
N ILE A 3 16.63 21.98 -25.06
CA ILE A 3 16.75 22.76 -26.30
C ILE A 3 15.36 23.07 -26.82
N VAL A 4 15.09 24.33 -27.17
CA VAL A 4 13.82 24.70 -27.80
C VAL A 4 13.76 24.07 -29.21
N PRO A 5 12.67 23.40 -29.59
CA PRO A 5 12.50 22.89 -30.94
C PRO A 5 12.66 24.01 -31.98
N ALA A 6 12.99 23.66 -33.23
CA ALA A 6 13.12 24.64 -34.30
C ALA A 6 11.85 25.52 -34.36
N LEU A 7 12.03 26.84 -34.31
CA LEU A 7 10.90 27.77 -34.28
C LEU A 7 10.08 27.64 -35.57
N PRO A 8 8.74 27.68 -35.49
CA PRO A 8 7.88 27.68 -36.66
C PRO A 8 8.03 29.00 -37.44
N ALA A 9 7.30 29.15 -38.54
CA ALA A 9 7.34 30.35 -39.36
C ALA A 9 7.14 31.63 -38.52
N PRO A 10 7.75 32.76 -38.90
CA PRO A 10 7.61 34.02 -38.16
C PRO A 10 6.14 34.34 -37.83
N ASN A 11 5.89 34.74 -36.58
CA ASN A 11 4.57 35.04 -36.02
C ASN A 11 3.58 33.87 -35.88
N ALA A 12 3.93 32.64 -36.28
CA ALA A 12 3.03 31.49 -36.11
C ALA A 12 2.69 31.24 -34.63
N LEU A 13 3.64 31.45 -33.73
CA LEU A 13 3.44 31.29 -32.28
C LEU A 13 2.47 32.33 -31.68
N ALA A 14 2.28 33.48 -32.35
CA ALA A 14 1.32 34.50 -31.95
C ALA A 14 -0.05 34.32 -32.63
N ASP A 15 -0.20 33.33 -33.51
CA ASP A 15 -1.46 32.98 -34.15
C ASP A 15 -2.15 31.86 -33.37
N PRO A 16 -3.28 32.11 -32.70
CA PRO A 16 -4.03 31.07 -31.99
C PRO A 16 -4.43 29.89 -32.90
N ALA A 17 -4.58 30.11 -34.21
CA ALA A 17 -4.90 29.05 -35.16
C ALA A 17 -3.73 28.07 -35.36
N PHE A 18 -2.48 28.50 -35.15
CA PHE A 18 -1.33 27.61 -35.20
C PHE A 18 -1.36 26.62 -34.04
N LEU A 19 -1.60 27.07 -32.80
CA LEU A 19 -1.68 26.18 -31.63
C LEU A 19 -2.83 25.19 -31.74
N ALA A 20 -3.92 25.57 -32.37
CA ALA A 20 -5.05 24.67 -32.66
C ALA A 20 -4.81 23.73 -33.87
N SER A 21 -3.65 23.83 -34.55
CA SER A 21 -3.31 22.99 -35.70
C SER A 21 -2.47 21.80 -35.30
N ALA A 22 -2.49 20.73 -36.11
CA ALA A 22 -1.63 19.56 -35.91
C ALA A 22 -0.13 19.90 -35.90
N ALA A 23 0.28 20.96 -36.61
CA ALA A 23 1.67 21.42 -36.62
C ALA A 23 2.04 22.12 -35.30
N GLY A 24 1.11 22.89 -34.71
CA GLY A 24 1.28 23.50 -33.39
C GLY A 24 1.32 22.45 -32.29
N GLU A 25 0.36 21.52 -32.29
CA GLU A 25 0.31 20.40 -31.34
C GLU A 25 1.61 19.57 -31.37
N SER A 26 2.09 19.22 -32.57
CA SER A 26 3.35 18.49 -32.72
C SER A 26 4.55 19.29 -32.20
N TRP A 27 4.57 20.60 -32.41
CA TRP A 27 5.67 21.46 -31.96
C TRP A 27 5.66 21.63 -30.44
N VAL A 28 4.49 21.86 -29.84
CA VAL A 28 4.33 21.96 -28.38
C VAL A 28 4.64 20.62 -27.71
N GLY A 29 4.24 19.50 -28.33
CA GLY A 29 4.63 18.16 -27.88
C GLY A 29 6.15 17.97 -27.86
N ALA A 30 6.86 18.41 -28.90
CA ALA A 30 8.32 18.39 -28.92
C ALA A 30 8.94 19.33 -27.89
N LEU A 31 8.30 20.47 -27.58
CA LEU A 31 8.73 21.36 -26.52
C LEU A 31 8.57 20.70 -25.15
N ALA A 32 7.45 20.02 -24.88
CA ALA A 32 7.22 19.25 -23.66
C ALA A 32 8.17 18.05 -23.53
N GLU A 33 8.56 17.40 -24.62
CA GLU A 33 9.60 16.36 -24.61
C GLU A 33 10.99 16.91 -24.30
N ASN A 34 11.31 18.08 -24.84
CA ASN A 34 12.60 18.73 -24.60
C ASN A 34 12.68 19.40 -23.22
N PHE A 35 11.54 19.67 -22.58
CA PHE A 35 11.42 20.23 -21.24
C PHE A 35 10.36 19.46 -20.45
N PRO A 36 10.68 18.23 -20.01
CA PRO A 36 9.71 17.41 -19.29
C PRO A 36 9.39 18.00 -17.93
N HIS A 37 8.13 17.85 -17.52
CA HIS A 37 7.71 18.10 -16.14
C HIS A 37 7.45 16.77 -15.44
N THR A 38 7.63 16.75 -14.12
CA THR A 38 7.44 15.56 -13.30
C THR A 38 6.80 16.02 -12.00
N ARG A 39 5.55 15.60 -11.78
CA ARG A 39 4.76 16.02 -10.61
C ARG A 39 5.26 15.39 -9.31
N TYR A 40 5.66 14.12 -9.38
CA TYR A 40 6.16 13.37 -8.24
C TYR A 40 7.60 12.97 -8.46
N TRP A 41 8.49 13.56 -7.67
CA TRP A 41 9.88 13.16 -7.60
C TRP A 41 10.37 13.16 -6.16
N ARG A 42 11.44 12.42 -5.90
CA ARG A 42 12.17 12.52 -4.65
C ARG A 42 13.46 13.32 -4.84
N ASP A 43 13.51 14.49 -4.19
CA ASP A 43 14.71 15.34 -4.15
C ASP A 43 15.54 15.17 -2.86
N ARG A 44 15.14 14.25 -1.95
CA ARG A 44 15.71 14.15 -0.60
C ARG A 44 16.43 12.83 -0.33
N SER A 45 17.62 12.94 0.26
CA SER A 45 18.39 11.85 0.89
C SER A 45 17.85 11.43 2.27
N ASP A 46 16.75 12.01 2.73
CA ASP A 46 16.26 11.85 4.10
C ASP A 46 15.42 10.57 4.23
N SER A 47 15.71 9.77 5.25
CA SER A 47 14.86 8.63 5.64
C SER A 47 13.65 9.12 6.43
N TRP A 48 12.47 8.61 6.11
CA TRP A 48 11.27 8.95 6.88
C TRP A 48 11.19 8.11 8.17
N PRO A 49 10.75 8.70 9.30
CA PRO A 49 10.49 7.93 10.51
C PRO A 49 9.43 6.86 10.26
N LEU A 50 9.62 5.65 10.82
CA LEU A 50 8.67 4.55 10.68
C LEU A 50 7.24 4.95 11.08
N LYS A 51 7.09 5.77 12.13
CA LYS A 51 5.78 6.28 12.56
C LYS A 51 5.07 7.09 11.47
N THR A 52 5.81 7.90 10.71
CA THR A 52 5.28 8.66 9.58
C THR A 52 4.89 7.71 8.45
N LEU A 53 5.78 6.76 8.11
CA LEU A 53 5.54 5.75 7.08
C LEU A 53 4.31 4.88 7.39
N ASN A 54 4.12 4.50 8.65
CA ASN A 54 2.94 3.78 9.13
C ASN A 54 1.65 4.58 8.99
N THR A 55 1.69 5.89 9.27
CA THR A 55 0.53 6.79 9.11
C THR A 55 0.13 6.92 7.65
N LEU A 56 1.10 7.05 6.75
CA LEU A 56 0.85 7.10 5.31
C LEU A 56 0.34 5.76 4.78
N ALA A 57 0.93 4.64 5.22
CA ALA A 57 0.44 3.31 4.90
C ALA A 57 -1.01 3.09 5.37
N ALA A 58 -1.42 3.71 6.49
CA ALA A 58 -2.81 3.63 6.93
C ALA A 58 -3.74 4.31 5.94
N ARG A 59 -3.40 5.53 5.51
CA ARG A 59 -4.19 6.27 4.52
C ARG A 59 -4.28 5.55 3.18
N ILE A 60 -3.18 4.92 2.73
CA ILE A 60 -3.18 4.12 1.49
C ILE A 60 -4.16 2.94 1.62
N ILE A 61 -4.12 2.22 2.75
CA ILE A 61 -5.02 1.09 3.01
C ILE A 61 -6.48 1.55 3.08
N ASP A 62 -6.78 2.62 3.81
CA ASP A 62 -8.12 3.18 3.93
C ASP A 62 -8.67 3.63 2.57
N ALA A 63 -7.86 4.36 1.79
CA ALA A 63 -8.25 4.80 0.45
C ALA A 63 -8.57 3.62 -0.50
N GLN A 64 -7.77 2.54 -0.47
CA GLN A 64 -8.06 1.34 -1.26
C GLN A 64 -9.33 0.62 -0.81
N TYR A 65 -9.65 0.62 0.50
CA TYR A 65 -10.90 0.04 0.99
C TYR A 65 -12.14 0.89 0.69
N ASP A 66 -11.98 2.21 0.64
CA ASP A 66 -13.04 3.17 0.37
C ASP A 66 -13.21 3.50 -1.14
N ASP A 67 -12.42 2.86 -2.02
CA ASP A 67 -12.42 3.07 -3.48
C ASP A 67 -12.11 4.54 -3.87
N HIS A 68 -11.20 5.16 -3.13
CA HIS A 68 -10.71 6.51 -3.41
C HIS A 68 -9.45 6.48 -4.28
N ASP A 69 -9.30 7.52 -5.12
CA ASP A 69 -8.09 7.72 -5.92
C ASP A 69 -6.88 8.01 -5.00
N LEU A 70 -5.87 7.14 -5.06
CA LEU A 70 -4.66 7.29 -4.27
C LEU A 70 -3.89 8.56 -4.61
N ASP A 71 -3.87 8.98 -5.88
CA ASP A 71 -3.18 10.19 -6.30
C ASP A 71 -3.85 11.44 -5.72
N GLU A 72 -5.18 11.45 -5.60
CA GLU A 72 -5.92 12.54 -4.95
C GLU A 72 -5.62 12.60 -3.45
N ILE A 73 -5.73 11.47 -2.75
CA ILE A 73 -5.52 11.39 -1.29
C ILE A 73 -4.08 11.75 -0.92
N MET A 74 -3.12 11.24 -1.68
CA MET A 74 -1.69 11.46 -1.41
C MET A 74 -1.23 12.83 -1.92
N GLY A 75 -1.84 13.36 -2.99
CA GLY A 75 -1.61 14.72 -3.48
C GLY A 75 -2.00 15.80 -2.47
N ALA A 76 -2.96 15.54 -1.58
CA ALA A 76 -3.28 16.47 -0.49
C ALA A 76 -2.16 16.58 0.57
N GLU A 77 -1.41 15.49 0.81
CA GLU A 77 -0.30 15.46 1.76
C GLU A 77 1.02 15.87 1.10
N PHE A 78 1.22 15.46 -0.15
CA PHE A 78 2.38 15.75 -0.98
C PHE A 78 1.90 16.47 -2.24
N PRO A 79 1.68 17.80 -2.17
CA PRO A 79 1.25 18.57 -3.32
C PRO A 79 2.18 18.32 -4.52
N PRO A 80 1.64 17.90 -5.68
CA PRO A 80 2.45 17.67 -6.86
C PRO A 80 3.18 18.95 -7.26
N ALA A 81 4.36 18.82 -7.85
CA ALA A 81 5.08 19.96 -8.37
C ALA A 81 4.20 20.76 -9.35
N GLU A 82 4.21 22.08 -9.23
CA GLU A 82 3.42 22.95 -10.10
C GLU A 82 4.12 23.15 -11.44
N PHE A 83 3.39 22.93 -12.54
CA PHE A 83 3.90 23.18 -13.90
C PHE A 83 4.43 24.61 -14.09
N GLY A 84 3.82 25.59 -13.41
CA GLY A 84 4.23 26.98 -13.46
C GLY A 84 5.68 27.23 -13.05
N GLN A 85 6.24 26.42 -12.15
CA GLN A 85 7.64 26.54 -11.76
C GLN A 85 8.57 26.09 -12.88
N THR A 86 8.35 24.91 -13.46
CA THR A 86 9.13 24.42 -14.61
C THR A 86 9.01 25.38 -15.79
N TRP A 87 7.80 25.87 -16.08
CA TRP A 87 7.59 26.88 -17.12
C TRP A 87 8.44 28.12 -16.87
N HIS A 88 8.36 28.70 -15.68
CA HIS A 88 9.00 29.99 -15.38
C HIS A 88 10.53 29.89 -15.33
N TYR A 89 11.08 28.81 -14.76
CA TYR A 89 12.51 28.69 -14.51
C TYR A 89 13.27 27.96 -15.62
N GLU A 90 12.60 27.11 -16.41
CA GLU A 90 13.26 26.25 -17.40
C GLU A 90 12.81 26.55 -18.84
N VAL A 91 11.49 26.55 -19.10
CA VAL A 91 10.96 26.65 -20.47
C VAL A 91 10.99 28.08 -20.99
N ALA A 92 10.32 29.00 -20.30
CA ALA A 92 10.13 30.37 -20.76
C ALA A 92 11.44 31.14 -20.98
N PRO A 93 12.48 31.02 -20.12
CA PRO A 93 13.76 31.70 -20.35
C PRO A 93 14.44 31.23 -21.65
N GLN A 94 14.43 29.93 -21.93
CA GLN A 94 15.04 29.36 -23.14
C GLN A 94 14.24 29.71 -24.40
N LEU A 95 12.91 29.71 -24.30
CA LEU A 95 12.03 30.12 -25.39
C LEU A 95 12.20 31.60 -25.73
N ARG A 96 12.16 32.50 -24.73
CA ARG A 96 12.39 33.94 -24.94
C ARG A 96 13.77 34.22 -25.56
N SER A 97 14.80 33.52 -25.11
CA SER A 97 16.15 33.61 -25.70
C SER A 97 16.16 33.20 -27.18
N SER A 98 15.46 32.12 -27.52
CA SER A 98 15.35 31.62 -28.90
C SER A 98 14.57 32.57 -29.81
N LEU A 99 13.47 33.15 -29.32
CA LEU A 99 12.69 34.16 -30.04
C LEU A 99 13.53 35.42 -30.30
N CYS A 100 14.26 35.90 -29.28
CA CYS A 100 15.14 37.06 -29.40
C CYS A 100 16.26 36.82 -30.43
N ALA A 101 16.89 35.64 -30.41
CA ALA A 101 17.92 35.27 -31.39
C ALA A 101 17.39 35.20 -32.83
N ALA A 102 16.10 34.87 -32.99
CA ALA A 102 15.41 34.87 -34.28
C ALA A 102 14.83 36.24 -34.69
N GLY A 103 14.97 37.27 -33.86
CA GLY A 103 14.40 38.59 -34.10
C GLY A 103 12.88 38.66 -34.00
N LEU A 104 12.26 37.73 -33.25
CA LEU A 104 10.82 37.66 -33.01
C LEU A 104 10.46 38.31 -31.66
N SER A 105 9.25 38.88 -31.57
CA SER A 105 8.73 39.48 -30.33
C SER A 105 8.25 38.42 -29.33
N ASP A 106 8.51 38.62 -28.05
CA ASP A 106 8.04 37.79 -26.94
C ASP A 106 6.72 38.33 -26.36
N ASP A 107 5.68 38.34 -27.20
CA ASP A 107 4.33 38.76 -26.81
C ASP A 107 3.80 37.96 -25.61
N ASP A 108 3.35 38.65 -24.56
CA ASP A 108 2.97 38.01 -23.30
C ASP A 108 1.68 37.18 -23.44
N GLU A 109 0.72 37.58 -24.29
CA GLU A 109 -0.51 36.81 -24.53
C GLU A 109 -0.18 35.49 -25.27
N ALA A 110 0.71 35.55 -26.27
CA ALA A 110 1.21 34.35 -26.96
C ALA A 110 1.99 33.43 -26.01
N MET A 111 2.81 33.99 -25.11
CA MET A 111 3.55 33.21 -24.12
C MET A 111 2.62 32.54 -23.10
N ASP A 112 1.54 33.20 -22.68
CA ASP A 112 0.53 32.58 -21.81
C ASP A 112 -0.25 31.46 -22.52
N ALA A 113 -0.63 31.65 -23.79
CA ALA A 113 -1.28 30.60 -24.57
C ALA A 113 -0.36 29.38 -24.78
N LEU A 114 0.93 29.63 -25.04
CA LEU A 114 1.95 28.58 -25.14
C LEU A 114 2.18 27.87 -23.81
N ARG A 115 2.12 28.58 -22.68
CA ARG A 115 2.20 27.95 -21.35
C ARG A 115 1.12 26.90 -21.22
N TYR A 116 -0.15 27.28 -21.38
CA TYR A 116 -1.26 26.33 -21.20
C TYR A 116 -1.17 25.12 -22.14
N ALA A 117 -0.84 25.36 -23.42
CA ALA A 117 -0.66 24.26 -24.37
C ALA A 117 0.50 23.32 -23.97
N TRP A 118 1.60 23.88 -23.46
CA TRP A 118 2.72 23.10 -22.95
C TRP A 118 2.36 22.35 -21.67
N GLU A 119 1.61 22.97 -20.73
CA GLU A 119 1.15 22.34 -19.50
C GLU A 119 0.31 21.09 -19.80
N ASP A 120 -0.65 21.18 -20.73
CA ASP A 120 -1.45 20.04 -21.17
C ASP A 120 -0.56 18.93 -21.76
N CYS A 121 0.35 19.29 -22.68
CA CYS A 121 1.27 18.33 -23.30
C CYS A 121 2.25 17.69 -22.31
N ALA A 122 2.68 18.43 -21.29
CA ALA A 122 3.58 17.98 -20.25
C ALA A 122 2.85 17.07 -19.25
N ALA A 123 1.59 17.39 -18.91
CA ALA A 123 0.75 16.55 -18.07
C ALA A 123 0.48 15.19 -18.71
N ASP A 124 0.15 15.15 -20.01
CA ASP A 124 -0.08 13.91 -20.76
C ASP A 124 1.17 13.02 -20.83
N ARG A 125 2.37 13.62 -20.71
CA ARG A 125 3.67 12.93 -20.77
C ARG A 125 4.24 12.60 -19.40
N ASP A 126 3.68 13.16 -18.33
CA ASP A 126 4.16 12.93 -16.98
C ASP A 126 3.72 11.54 -16.50
N GLY A 127 4.64 10.58 -16.63
CA GLY A 127 4.47 9.22 -16.14
C GLY A 127 4.79 9.03 -14.66
N SER A 128 5.07 10.11 -13.91
CA SER A 128 5.31 9.99 -12.47
C SER A 128 4.02 9.70 -11.71
N SER A 129 4.20 9.04 -10.57
CA SER A 129 3.16 8.56 -9.68
C SER A 129 3.53 8.84 -8.24
N VAL A 130 2.57 8.76 -7.33
CA VAL A 130 2.84 8.85 -5.89
C VAL A 130 3.88 7.84 -5.41
N ALA A 131 3.99 6.66 -6.07
CA ALA A 131 5.02 5.68 -5.72
C ALA A 131 6.45 6.23 -5.89
N ASP A 132 6.67 7.18 -6.81
CA ASP A 132 7.97 7.81 -7.07
C ASP A 132 8.42 8.77 -5.96
N LEU A 133 7.55 9.08 -4.99
CA LEU A 133 7.93 9.79 -3.75
C LEU A 133 8.74 8.89 -2.80
N PHE A 134 8.58 7.57 -2.93
CA PHE A 134 9.13 6.59 -2.01
C PHE A 134 10.27 5.80 -2.66
N ASP A 135 11.26 5.43 -1.86
CA ASP A 135 12.32 4.51 -2.29
C ASP A 135 12.14 3.16 -1.56
N SER A 136 12.87 2.16 -2.03
CA SER A 136 12.94 0.79 -1.52
C SER A 136 13.25 0.65 -0.02
N HIS A 137 13.77 1.70 0.62
CA HIS A 137 14.05 1.75 2.06
C HIS A 137 12.91 2.35 2.89
N ASP A 138 11.93 3.00 2.26
CA ASP A 138 10.73 3.51 2.93
C ASP A 138 9.74 2.38 3.17
N ARG A 139 9.80 1.84 4.38
CA ARG A 139 9.06 0.65 4.78
C ARG A 139 8.07 0.96 5.89
N CYS A 140 6.94 0.26 5.85
CA CYS A 140 5.90 0.37 6.86
C CYS A 140 5.60 -1.00 7.46
N GLU A 141 5.06 -1.00 8.68
CA GLU A 141 4.45 -2.16 9.30
C GLU A 141 3.15 -2.47 8.57
N LEU A 142 3.03 -3.68 8.03
CA LEU A 142 1.81 -4.20 7.42
C LEU A 142 1.33 -5.42 8.20
N LEU A 143 0.07 -5.37 8.58
CA LEU A 143 -0.66 -6.42 9.27
C LEU A 143 -1.83 -6.90 8.42
N PHE A 144 -2.11 -8.20 8.46
CA PHE A 144 -3.36 -8.76 7.96
C PHE A 144 -4.07 -9.49 9.09
N ARG A 145 -5.13 -8.89 9.63
CA ARG A 145 -5.90 -9.46 10.74
C ARG A 145 -6.89 -10.49 10.19
N PHE A 146 -6.90 -11.68 10.79
CA PHE A 146 -7.88 -12.73 10.46
C PHE A 146 -9.24 -12.46 11.12
N SER A 147 -9.92 -11.41 10.66
CA SER A 147 -11.30 -11.10 10.99
C SER A 147 -11.90 -10.15 9.96
N THR A 148 -13.17 -10.39 9.61
CA THR A 148 -13.96 -9.54 8.72
C THR A 148 -14.69 -8.40 9.45
N GLU A 149 -14.65 -8.40 10.79
CA GLU A 149 -15.28 -7.37 11.60
C GLU A 149 -14.78 -5.98 11.24
N ARG A 150 -15.64 -4.96 11.32
CA ARG A 150 -15.20 -3.59 10.97
C ARG A 150 -14.26 -3.02 12.02
N TRP A 151 -14.61 -3.21 13.29
CA TRP A 151 -13.89 -2.60 14.42
C TRP A 151 -12.84 -3.56 14.98
N LEU A 152 -11.78 -3.03 15.60
CA LEU A 152 -10.71 -3.84 16.19
C LEU A 152 -11.21 -4.63 17.41
N ASP A 153 -12.00 -3.98 18.27
CA ASP A 153 -12.51 -4.55 19.52
C ASP A 153 -13.45 -5.74 19.27
N ASP A 154 -14.25 -5.67 18.20
CA ASP A 154 -15.18 -6.73 17.80
C ASP A 154 -14.46 -7.97 17.25
N ALA A 155 -13.20 -7.83 16.83
CA ALA A 155 -12.41 -8.91 16.24
C ALA A 155 -11.64 -9.75 17.28
N LEU A 156 -11.69 -9.37 18.56
CA LEU A 156 -10.86 -9.98 19.60
C LEU A 156 -11.27 -11.43 19.90
N VAL A 157 -10.26 -12.22 20.25
CA VAL A 157 -10.37 -13.54 20.87
C VAL A 157 -10.04 -13.39 22.34
N PHE A 158 -10.87 -13.97 23.20
CA PHE A 158 -10.78 -13.80 24.66
C PHE A 158 -10.32 -15.08 25.36
N SER A 159 -9.63 -14.92 26.48
CA SER A 159 -9.35 -15.97 27.45
C SER A 159 -10.37 -15.90 28.60
N HIS A 160 -10.81 -17.05 29.09
CA HIS A 160 -11.58 -17.12 30.34
C HIS A 160 -10.72 -16.89 31.59
N ARG A 161 -9.39 -16.93 31.44
CA ARG A 161 -8.44 -16.64 32.51
C ARG A 161 -7.80 -15.26 32.36
N PRO A 162 -7.26 -14.69 33.46
CA PRO A 162 -6.47 -13.45 33.42
C PRO A 162 -5.16 -13.54 32.61
N TRP A 163 -4.80 -14.73 32.12
CA TRP A 163 -3.69 -14.97 31.20
C TRP A 163 -4.18 -15.84 30.03
N PRO A 164 -3.56 -15.72 28.84
CA PRO A 164 -3.92 -16.56 27.72
C PRO A 164 -3.35 -17.98 27.92
N GLU A 165 -4.18 -18.97 27.65
CA GLU A 165 -3.81 -20.38 27.63
C GLU A 165 -4.68 -21.04 26.55
N THR A 166 -4.10 -21.85 25.68
CA THR A 166 -4.86 -22.51 24.59
C THR A 166 -6.11 -23.26 25.07
N SER A 167 -6.03 -23.89 26.24
CA SER A 167 -7.12 -24.64 26.86
C SER A 167 -8.26 -23.75 27.39
N GLU A 168 -7.99 -22.45 27.59
CA GLU A 168 -8.86 -21.48 28.27
C GLU A 168 -9.44 -20.40 27.33
N LEU A 169 -9.11 -20.44 26.03
CA LEU A 169 -9.72 -19.51 25.07
C LEU A 169 -11.23 -19.74 24.93
N ALA A 170 -11.99 -18.64 24.88
CA ALA A 170 -13.42 -18.65 24.61
C ALA A 170 -13.68 -19.14 23.18
N VAL A 171 -14.63 -20.06 23.03
CA VAL A 171 -14.94 -20.67 21.73
C VAL A 171 -15.96 -19.81 20.98
N THR A 172 -15.44 -18.79 20.30
CA THR A 172 -16.23 -17.79 19.55
C THR A 172 -16.14 -17.99 18.03
N GLY A 173 -16.97 -17.25 17.30
CA GLY A 173 -16.88 -17.15 15.83
C GLY A 173 -15.53 -16.60 15.36
N ASN A 174 -14.98 -15.59 16.07
CA ASN A 174 -13.67 -15.00 15.76
C ASN A 174 -12.53 -16.02 15.90
N LEU A 175 -12.52 -16.79 17.00
CA LEU A 175 -11.52 -17.84 17.18
C LEU A 175 -11.63 -18.88 16.06
N GLN A 176 -12.85 -19.35 15.76
CA GLN A 176 -13.04 -20.30 14.68
C GLN A 176 -12.59 -19.75 13.32
N PHE A 177 -12.91 -18.49 13.02
CA PHE A 177 -12.54 -17.82 11.78
C PHE A 177 -11.02 -17.70 11.64
N ALA A 178 -10.34 -17.22 12.69
CA ALA A 178 -8.89 -17.13 12.71
C ALA A 178 -8.21 -18.50 12.54
N LEU A 179 -8.66 -19.51 13.30
CA LEU A 179 -8.14 -20.87 13.18
C LEU A 179 -8.30 -21.42 11.76
N ASN A 180 -9.47 -21.25 11.13
CA ASN A 180 -9.70 -21.74 9.77
C ASN A 180 -8.76 -21.10 8.75
N ASN A 181 -8.45 -19.81 8.92
CA ASN A 181 -7.51 -19.08 8.08
C ASN A 181 -6.05 -19.48 8.34
N LEU A 182 -5.71 -19.87 9.57
CA LEU A 182 -4.43 -20.46 9.93
C LEU A 182 -4.28 -21.92 9.48
N GLY A 183 -5.38 -22.57 9.10
CA GLY A 183 -5.41 -23.95 8.57
C GLY A 183 -5.92 -25.00 9.56
N TYR A 184 -6.53 -24.59 10.67
CA TYR A 184 -7.05 -25.46 11.72
C TYR A 184 -8.56 -25.38 11.82
N THR A 185 -9.20 -26.51 12.07
CA THR A 185 -10.59 -26.55 12.53
C THR A 185 -10.65 -26.34 14.04
N ILE A 186 -11.82 -25.90 14.53
CA ILE A 186 -12.07 -25.81 15.98
C ILE A 186 -11.96 -27.19 16.67
N GLY A 187 -12.27 -28.28 15.95
CA GLY A 187 -12.15 -29.63 16.47
C GLY A 187 -10.70 -30.08 16.65
N GLU A 188 -9.83 -29.78 15.67
CA GLU A 188 -8.38 -30.01 15.76
C GLU A 188 -7.79 -29.21 16.92
N PHE A 189 -8.16 -27.92 17.03
CA PHE A 189 -7.75 -27.06 18.14
C PHE A 189 -8.15 -27.63 19.51
N ARG A 190 -9.45 -27.90 19.73
CA ARG A 190 -9.95 -28.45 21.00
C ARG A 190 -9.29 -29.77 21.39
N LYS A 191 -9.07 -30.66 20.42
CA LYS A 191 -8.44 -31.95 20.68
C LYS A 191 -7.02 -31.78 21.21
N ALA A 192 -6.28 -30.82 20.67
CA ALA A 192 -4.87 -30.66 20.97
C ALA A 192 -4.63 -29.73 22.17
N SER A 193 -5.43 -28.68 22.36
CA SER A 193 -5.36 -27.80 23.54
C SER A 193 -6.08 -28.36 24.77
N GLY A 194 -6.93 -29.37 24.60
CA GLY A 194 -7.81 -29.85 25.68
C GLY A 194 -8.91 -28.85 26.06
N ASN A 195 -9.19 -27.83 25.22
CA ASN A 195 -10.22 -26.84 25.46
C ASN A 195 -11.62 -27.48 25.48
N ARG A 196 -12.33 -27.32 26.60
CA ARG A 196 -13.67 -27.89 26.86
C ARG A 196 -14.76 -26.85 27.00
N HIS A 197 -14.45 -25.57 26.77
CA HIS A 197 -15.41 -24.47 26.90
C HIS A 197 -16.54 -24.61 25.88
N SER A 198 -17.76 -24.28 26.32
CA SER A 198 -18.92 -24.22 25.43
C SER A 198 -18.67 -23.20 24.32
N ALA A 199 -19.21 -23.45 23.13
CA ALA A 199 -19.21 -22.43 22.10
C ALA A 199 -20.28 -21.38 22.45
N ASP A 200 -19.94 -20.10 22.36
CA ASP A 200 -20.85 -19.00 22.70
C ASP A 200 -21.95 -18.82 21.65
N SER A 201 -21.77 -19.40 20.47
CA SER A 201 -22.74 -19.40 19.38
C SER A 201 -22.64 -20.67 18.54
N VAL A 202 -23.63 -20.87 17.67
CA VAL A 202 -23.61 -21.98 16.71
C VAL A 202 -22.51 -21.74 15.68
N LEU A 203 -21.46 -22.55 15.77
CA LEU A 203 -20.32 -22.48 14.87
C LEU A 203 -20.68 -23.00 13.47
N PRO A 204 -20.34 -22.27 12.39
CA PRO A 204 -20.47 -22.76 11.03
C PRO A 204 -19.76 -24.11 10.84
N ARG A 205 -20.53 -25.14 10.43
CA ARG A 205 -20.01 -26.51 10.24
C ARG A 205 -19.14 -26.65 9.00
N ASN A 206 -19.38 -25.83 7.97
CA ASN A 206 -18.71 -25.89 6.67
C ASN A 206 -17.88 -24.62 6.42
N ALA A 207 -17.24 -24.09 7.45
CA ALA A 207 -16.35 -22.94 7.27
C ALA A 207 -15.18 -23.34 6.36
N ARG A 208 -14.87 -22.47 5.39
CA ARG A 208 -13.73 -22.67 4.50
C ARG A 208 -12.45 -22.69 5.33
N ARG A 209 -11.66 -23.77 5.18
CA ARG A 209 -10.37 -23.94 5.84
C ARG A 209 -9.23 -23.82 4.84
N ARG A 210 -8.16 -23.13 5.23
CA ARG A 210 -6.89 -23.16 4.48
C ARG A 210 -6.36 -24.60 4.44
N ARG A 211 -5.90 -25.06 3.28
CA ARG A 211 -5.44 -26.46 3.10
C ARG A 211 -4.11 -26.74 3.80
N ALA A 212 -3.16 -25.81 3.71
CA ALA A 212 -1.85 -25.90 4.34
C ALA A 212 -1.81 -24.98 5.57
N PRO A 213 -1.52 -25.50 6.77
CA PRO A 213 -1.35 -24.67 7.95
C PRO A 213 -0.24 -23.64 7.78
N VAL A 214 -0.48 -22.41 8.23
CA VAL A 214 0.50 -21.31 8.12
C VAL A 214 1.65 -21.48 9.11
N ILE A 215 1.38 -22.11 10.25
CA ILE A 215 2.33 -22.42 11.32
C ILE A 215 2.11 -23.87 11.79
N SER A 216 2.99 -24.41 12.63
CA SER A 216 2.78 -25.70 13.27
C SER A 216 1.81 -25.59 14.46
N HIS A 217 1.32 -26.74 14.95
CA HIS A 217 0.41 -26.71 16.11
C HIS A 217 1.14 -26.25 17.38
N GLU A 218 2.40 -26.62 17.54
CA GLU A 218 3.27 -26.18 18.64
C GLU A 218 3.46 -24.66 18.59
N GLN A 219 3.72 -24.11 17.40
CA GLN A 219 3.83 -22.66 17.19
C GLN A 219 2.50 -21.94 17.46
N LEU A 220 1.36 -22.53 17.08
CA LEU A 220 0.05 -21.97 17.40
C LEU A 220 -0.17 -21.90 18.93
N ALA A 221 0.20 -22.95 19.65
CA ALA A 221 0.11 -22.95 21.10
C ALA A 221 1.05 -21.91 21.71
N GLU A 222 2.28 -21.83 21.20
CA GLU A 222 3.29 -20.86 21.63
C GLU A 222 2.80 -19.41 21.50
N ILE A 223 2.25 -19.01 20.34
CA ILE A 223 1.78 -17.62 20.18
C ILE A 223 0.57 -17.29 21.06
N ILE A 224 -0.26 -18.27 21.39
CA ILE A 224 -1.41 -18.07 22.29
C ILE A 224 -0.91 -17.91 23.71
N ASP A 225 -0.11 -18.86 24.20
CA ASP A 225 0.35 -18.87 25.59
C ASP A 225 1.27 -17.66 25.89
N ASN A 226 1.90 -17.08 24.85
CA ASN A 226 2.72 -15.87 24.95
C ASN A 226 2.01 -14.57 24.50
N ALA A 227 0.69 -14.59 24.22
CA ALA A 227 -0.03 -13.39 23.80
C ALA A 227 -0.02 -12.26 24.86
N CYS A 228 0.31 -12.60 26.11
CA CYS A 228 0.45 -11.67 27.25
C CYS A 228 -0.80 -10.80 27.53
N SER A 229 -1.95 -11.15 26.96
CA SER A 229 -3.22 -10.45 27.15
C SER A 229 -4.38 -11.43 27.27
N THR A 230 -5.45 -10.97 27.93
CA THR A 230 -6.74 -11.68 28.02
C THR A 230 -7.57 -11.56 26.75
N ALA A 231 -7.22 -10.62 25.86
CA ALA A 231 -7.90 -10.40 24.59
C ALA A 231 -6.87 -10.06 23.51
N PHE A 232 -6.92 -10.72 22.36
CA PHE A 232 -5.97 -10.47 21.28
C PHE A 232 -6.54 -10.84 19.92
N LEU A 233 -5.88 -10.36 18.87
CA LEU A 233 -6.13 -10.67 17.47
C LEU A 233 -5.09 -11.67 16.98
N PHE A 234 -5.47 -12.52 16.02
CA PHE A 234 -4.49 -13.19 15.17
C PHE A 234 -4.26 -12.37 13.90
N CYS A 235 -3.01 -12.16 13.54
CA CYS A 235 -2.65 -11.46 12.33
C CYS A 235 -1.41 -12.07 11.65
N LEU A 236 -1.25 -11.76 10.36
CA LEU A 236 0.05 -11.76 9.72
C LEU A 236 0.73 -10.42 9.97
N TYR A 237 2.04 -10.42 10.12
CA TYR A 237 2.87 -9.24 10.29
C TYR A 237 4.06 -9.28 9.33
N ALA A 238 4.40 -8.14 8.74
CA ALA A 238 5.59 -7.93 7.93
C ALA A 238 5.96 -6.44 7.88
N ILE A 239 7.21 -6.12 7.56
CA ILE A 239 7.66 -4.77 7.22
C ILE A 239 7.93 -4.70 5.72
N VAL A 240 7.10 -3.96 4.99
CA VAL A 240 7.07 -3.96 3.52
C VAL A 240 7.40 -2.57 2.96
N PRO A 241 7.99 -2.47 1.75
CA PRO A 241 8.12 -1.19 1.04
C PRO A 241 6.75 -0.55 0.82
N ILE A 242 6.65 0.76 0.97
CA ILE A 242 5.43 1.49 0.60
C ILE A 242 5.08 1.33 -0.89
N PRO A 243 6.03 1.33 -1.84
CA PRO A 243 5.71 1.07 -3.25
C PRO A 243 5.00 -0.27 -3.48
N ASP A 244 5.37 -1.33 -2.74
CA ASP A 244 4.69 -2.63 -2.82
C ASP A 244 3.22 -2.49 -2.39
N LEU A 245 2.94 -1.73 -1.32
CA LEU A 245 1.59 -1.48 -0.81
C LEU A 245 0.73 -0.66 -1.79
N ILE A 246 1.31 0.38 -2.41
CA ILE A 246 0.62 1.21 -3.41
C ILE A 246 0.21 0.36 -4.62
N ALA A 247 1.07 -0.58 -5.04
CA ALA A 247 0.81 -1.45 -6.18
C ALA A 247 -0.22 -2.56 -5.93
N LEU A 248 -0.72 -2.73 -4.70
CA LEU A 248 -1.74 -3.73 -4.40
C LEU A 248 -3.14 -3.28 -4.83
N ASP A 249 -3.97 -4.28 -5.10
CA ASP A 249 -5.43 -4.15 -5.16
C ASP A 249 -6.00 -5.01 -4.03
N LEU A 250 -6.45 -4.38 -2.93
CA LEU A 250 -6.96 -5.11 -1.75
C LEU A 250 -8.28 -5.85 -2.02
N SER A 251 -8.92 -5.65 -3.18
CA SER A 251 -10.07 -6.45 -3.63
C SER A 251 -9.65 -7.80 -4.24
N ARG A 252 -8.33 -8.04 -4.40
CA ARG A 252 -7.76 -9.27 -4.95
C ARG A 252 -6.93 -10.01 -3.91
N PRO A 253 -6.65 -11.31 -4.13
CA PRO A 253 -5.74 -12.04 -3.27
C PRO A 253 -4.33 -11.46 -3.30
N VAL A 254 -3.71 -11.35 -2.13
CA VAL A 254 -2.37 -10.79 -1.91
C VAL A 254 -1.48 -11.87 -1.30
N THR A 255 -0.25 -11.97 -1.76
CA THR A 255 0.75 -12.90 -1.24
C THR A 255 1.84 -12.17 -0.46
N PHE A 256 2.00 -12.55 0.80
CA PHE A 256 3.18 -12.26 1.59
C PHE A 256 4.27 -13.26 1.20
N GLU A 257 5.39 -12.80 0.64
CA GLU A 257 6.52 -13.70 0.31
C GLU A 257 7.20 -14.25 1.57
N LYS A 258 7.20 -13.43 2.63
CA LYS A 258 7.68 -13.74 3.97
C LYS A 258 6.81 -12.98 4.96
N CYS A 259 6.37 -13.62 6.03
CA CYS A 259 5.63 -12.97 7.11
C CYS A 259 5.74 -13.78 8.40
N TRP A 260 5.22 -13.19 9.48
CA TRP A 260 5.09 -13.81 10.78
C TRP A 260 3.63 -13.91 11.14
N VAL A 261 3.24 -15.00 11.80
CA VAL A 261 1.92 -15.10 12.43
C VAL A 261 2.07 -14.58 13.85
N ALA A 262 1.23 -13.63 14.21
CA ALA A 262 1.30 -12.97 15.50
C ALA A 262 -0.04 -13.00 16.24
N THR A 263 0.07 -12.96 17.56
CA THR A 263 -1.00 -12.51 18.46
C THR A 263 -0.72 -11.06 18.85
N MET A 264 -1.75 -10.22 18.81
CA MET A 264 -1.61 -8.80 19.13
C MET A 264 -2.83 -8.28 19.89
N ASP A 265 -2.62 -7.64 21.02
CA ASP A 265 -3.64 -6.82 21.69
C ASP A 265 -3.47 -5.34 21.27
N PRO A 266 -4.31 -4.82 20.37
CA PRO A 266 -4.20 -3.44 19.91
C PRO A 266 -4.63 -2.41 20.98
N ILE A 267 -5.32 -2.84 22.04
CA ILE A 267 -5.84 -1.96 23.11
C ILE A 267 -4.77 -1.79 24.18
N ASN A 268 -4.26 -2.90 24.72
CA ASN A 268 -3.30 -2.90 25.82
C ASN A 268 -1.84 -2.90 25.35
N GLY A 269 -1.59 -3.17 24.07
CA GLY A 269 -0.25 -3.14 23.49
C GLY A 269 0.57 -4.37 23.87
N THR A 270 0.12 -5.55 23.45
CA THR A 270 0.95 -6.77 23.50
C THR A 270 1.14 -7.33 22.10
N PHE A 271 2.28 -7.98 21.87
CA PHE A 271 2.64 -8.54 20.58
C PHE A 271 3.56 -9.74 20.79
N PHE A 272 3.25 -10.85 20.13
CA PHE A 272 4.14 -12.00 20.05
C PHE A 272 3.95 -12.70 18.71
N ASP A 273 5.03 -13.16 18.11
CA ASP A 273 5.02 -13.69 16.75
C ASP A 273 5.93 -14.90 16.56
N VAL A 274 5.63 -15.67 15.51
CA VAL A 274 6.45 -16.78 15.01
C VAL A 274 6.50 -16.73 13.48
N PRO A 275 7.60 -17.15 12.85
CA PRO A 275 7.72 -17.14 11.39
C PRO A 275 6.72 -18.10 10.74
N ALA A 276 6.09 -17.65 9.65
CA ALA A 276 5.19 -18.50 8.86
C ALA A 276 5.97 -19.57 8.06
N ASN A 277 5.30 -20.68 7.77
CA ASN A 277 5.78 -21.79 6.95
C ASN A 277 5.75 -21.43 5.44
N GLY A 278 6.60 -20.48 5.05
CA GLY A 278 6.73 -20.02 3.66
C GLY A 278 5.72 -18.92 3.28
N PRO A 279 5.57 -18.65 1.97
CA PRO A 279 4.68 -17.60 1.48
C PRO A 279 3.21 -17.83 1.86
N VAL A 280 2.51 -16.76 2.21
CA VAL A 280 1.11 -16.80 2.63
C VAL A 280 0.26 -15.92 1.73
N THR A 281 -0.64 -16.55 0.98
CA THR A 281 -1.66 -15.84 0.20
C THR A 281 -2.93 -15.67 1.02
N VAL A 282 -3.41 -14.44 1.16
CA VAL A 282 -4.66 -14.06 1.81
C VAL A 282 -5.64 -13.52 0.76
N LYS A 283 -6.93 -13.71 1.01
CA LYS A 283 -8.01 -13.16 0.17
C LYS A 283 -8.78 -12.07 0.92
N PRO A 284 -9.52 -11.20 0.22
CA PRO A 284 -10.31 -10.15 0.88
C PRO A 284 -11.31 -10.71 1.92
N GLU A 285 -11.87 -11.89 1.67
CA GLU A 285 -12.78 -12.54 2.62
C GLU A 285 -12.08 -13.20 3.82
N ASP A 286 -10.75 -13.33 3.80
CA ASP A 286 -9.96 -13.97 4.87
C ASP A 286 -9.65 -12.99 6.02
N GLY A 287 -9.90 -11.69 5.86
CA GLY A 287 -9.52 -10.69 6.86
C GLY A 287 -9.44 -9.26 6.34
N ARG A 288 -8.71 -8.40 7.06
CA ARG A 288 -8.46 -7.00 6.68
C ARG A 288 -7.01 -6.60 6.89
N PHE A 289 -6.49 -5.79 5.98
CA PHE A 289 -5.19 -5.14 6.12
C PHE A 289 -5.26 -3.98 7.09
N LEU A 290 -4.17 -3.80 7.84
CA LEU A 290 -3.92 -2.69 8.74
C LEU A 290 -2.43 -2.36 8.63
N SER A 291 -2.06 -1.10 8.75
CA SER A 291 -0.70 -0.69 9.10
C SER A 291 -0.59 -0.31 10.59
N GLY A 292 0.65 -0.10 11.05
CA GLY A 292 0.90 0.49 12.37
C GLY A 292 0.21 1.84 12.62
N GLY A 293 -0.19 2.57 11.57
CA GLY A 293 -0.88 3.85 11.68
C GLY A 293 -2.36 3.74 12.10
N HIS A 294 -2.97 2.55 11.95
CA HIS A 294 -4.32 2.29 12.47
C HIS A 294 -4.33 1.94 13.96
N LEU A 295 -3.15 1.70 14.54
CA LEU A 295 -3.01 1.15 15.88
C LEU A 295 -2.58 2.25 16.84
N ARG A 296 -3.15 2.22 18.05
CA ARG A 296 -2.64 3.04 19.16
C ARG A 296 -1.20 2.64 19.52
N TRP A 297 -0.93 1.35 19.47
CA TRP A 297 0.38 0.75 19.71
C TRP A 297 0.70 -0.20 18.55
N SER A 298 1.68 0.16 17.73
CA SER A 298 2.16 -0.74 16.68
C SER A 298 3.14 -1.78 17.25
N PRO A 299 3.33 -2.94 16.59
CA PRO A 299 4.30 -3.95 17.02
C PRO A 299 5.70 -3.38 17.36
N GLU A 300 6.22 -2.46 16.55
CA GLU A 300 7.49 -1.78 16.85
C GLU A 300 7.43 -0.96 18.15
N ASN A 301 6.35 -0.20 18.36
CA ASN A 301 6.15 0.57 19.59
C ASN A 301 6.01 -0.32 20.85
N ILE A 302 5.46 -1.53 20.70
CA ILE A 302 5.23 -2.47 21.81
C ILE A 302 6.53 -3.14 22.24
N CYS A 303 7.30 -3.67 21.28
CA CYS A 303 8.41 -4.58 21.57
C CYS A 303 9.80 -4.00 21.25
N GLY A 304 9.90 -2.84 20.61
CA GLY A 304 11.19 -2.31 20.13
C GLY A 304 11.85 -3.25 19.12
N LEU A 305 11.08 -3.71 18.15
CA LEU A 305 11.46 -4.76 17.22
C LEU A 305 12.69 -4.40 16.37
N HIS A 306 13.57 -5.38 16.12
CA HIS A 306 14.63 -5.24 15.12
C HIS A 306 14.02 -5.33 13.71
N THR A 307 13.59 -4.18 13.18
CA THR A 307 12.82 -4.08 11.94
C THR A 307 13.42 -4.80 10.72
N PRO A 308 14.76 -4.85 10.49
CA PRO A 308 15.30 -5.56 9.33
C PRO A 308 15.01 -7.07 9.33
N TYR A 309 14.80 -7.67 10.50
CA TYR A 309 14.41 -9.08 10.59
C TYR A 309 13.05 -9.33 9.93
N TYR A 310 12.15 -8.35 10.02
CA TYR A 310 10.76 -8.38 9.55
C TYR A 310 10.57 -7.92 8.11
N HIS A 311 11.65 -7.51 7.43
CA HIS A 311 11.57 -7.07 6.04
C HIS A 311 11.05 -8.20 5.14
N ALA A 312 10.06 -7.86 4.33
CA ALA A 312 9.45 -8.72 3.33
C ALA A 312 8.99 -7.91 2.11
N SER A 313 8.46 -8.61 1.12
CA SER A 313 7.73 -8.04 -0.01
C SER A 313 6.31 -8.62 -0.05
N VAL A 314 5.37 -7.82 -0.53
CA VAL A 314 3.98 -8.23 -0.79
C VAL A 314 3.65 -8.00 -2.25
N LYS A 315 2.92 -8.93 -2.85
CA LYS A 315 2.60 -8.90 -4.28
C LYS A 315 1.18 -9.37 -4.53
N PRO A 316 0.55 -8.94 -5.64
CA PRO A 316 -0.66 -9.59 -6.13
C PRO A 316 -0.42 -11.10 -6.25
N ALA A 317 -1.39 -11.91 -5.82
CA ALA A 317 -1.27 -13.35 -5.99
C ALA A 317 -1.18 -13.70 -7.47
N PRO A 318 -0.35 -14.70 -7.85
CA PRO A 318 -0.33 -15.17 -9.23
C PRO A 318 -1.75 -15.63 -9.63
N PRO A 319 -2.17 -15.39 -10.89
CA PRO A 319 -3.44 -15.88 -11.37
C PRO A 319 -3.50 -17.40 -11.17
N PRO A 320 -4.68 -17.97 -10.86
CA PRO A 320 -4.79 -19.41 -10.68
C PRO A 320 -4.30 -20.09 -11.96
N GLU A 321 -3.23 -20.89 -11.84
CA GLU A 321 -2.77 -21.71 -12.95
C GLU A 321 -3.97 -22.55 -13.43
N CYS A 322 -4.32 -22.39 -14.70
CA CYS A 322 -5.31 -23.21 -15.36
C CYS A 322 -4.76 -24.64 -15.34
N GLN A 323 -5.07 -25.40 -14.29
CA GLN A 323 -4.68 -26.80 -14.17
C GLN A 323 -5.25 -27.50 -15.40
N SER A 324 -4.38 -27.82 -16.35
CA SER A 324 -4.70 -28.68 -17.45
C SER A 324 -5.22 -29.98 -16.85
N GLU A 325 -6.52 -30.23 -17.04
CA GLU A 325 -7.16 -31.52 -16.79
C GLU A 325 -6.38 -32.58 -17.59
N THR A 326 -5.33 -33.13 -17.00
CA THR A 326 -4.75 -34.38 -17.46
C THR A 326 -5.58 -35.47 -16.82
N ARG A 327 -6.81 -35.65 -17.34
CA ARG A 327 -7.57 -36.87 -17.12
C ARG A 327 -6.80 -38.01 -17.81
N ARG A 328 -6.27 -38.92 -17.00
CA ARG A 328 -6.02 -40.31 -17.40
C ARG A 328 -6.67 -41.20 -16.36
#